data_AF-A0A916XWX0-F1
#
_entry.id   AF-A0A916XWX0-F1
#
_cell.length_a   1.000
_cell.length_b   1.000
_cell.length_c   1.000
_cell.angle_alpha   90.00
_cell.angle_beta   90.00
_cell.angle_gamma   90.00
#
_symmetry.space_group_name_H-M   'P 1'
#
loop_
_entity.id
_entity.type
_entity.pdbx_description
1 polymer ?
#
loop_
_entity_poly.entity_id
_entity_poly.type
_entity_poly.pdbx_seq_one_letter_code
_entity_poly.pdbx_strand_id
1 'polypeptide(L)'
;MKTYFIYFGIILFLFGVYYLLTNKKRRLRRNIRKKLSEKEGDNFKSIFKNMVFSISKSKELYKSLITKVHPDRFTDDRKLKAEELSARITKFKKNYDELIKLKIEVENFLNQ
;
A
#
# COMPACT_ATOMS: atom_id res chain seq x y z
N MET A 1 6.41 -15.12 69.24
CA MET A 1 7.34 -15.38 68.13
C MET A 1 6.76 -16.25 67.01
N LYS A 2 6.03 -17.34 67.31
CA LYS A 2 5.52 -18.28 66.28
C LYS A 2 4.51 -17.68 65.28
N THR A 3 3.70 -16.69 65.68
CA THR A 3 2.70 -16.04 64.82
C THR A 3 3.34 -15.21 63.70
N TYR A 4 4.46 -14.55 63.95
CA TYR A 4 5.18 -13.74 62.94
C TYR A 4 5.75 -14.58 61.79
N PHE A 5 6.16 -15.83 62.07
CA PHE A 5 6.63 -16.74 61.02
C PHE A 5 5.52 -17.14 60.04
N ILE A 6 4.28 -17.28 60.53
CA ILE A 6 3.12 -17.62 59.70
C ILE A 6 2.78 -16.44 58.76
N TYR A 7 2.77 -15.22 59.27
CA TYR A 7 2.53 -14.02 58.45
C TYR A 7 3.60 -13.80 57.38
N PHE A 8 4.88 -14.09 57.69
CA PHE A 8 5.97 -13.98 56.72
C PHE A 8 5.80 -14.94 55.53
N GLY A 9 5.34 -16.17 55.78
CA GLY A 9 5.04 -17.14 54.73
C GLY A 9 3.91 -16.70 53.80
N ILE A 10 2.85 -16.09 54.34
CA ILE A 10 1.71 -15.59 53.56
C ILE A 10 2.13 -14.42 52.67
N ILE A 11 2.98 -13.52 53.17
CA ILE A 11 3.50 -12.38 52.41
C ILE A 11 4.36 -12.85 51.23
N LEU A 12 5.25 -13.83 51.45
CA LEU A 12 6.05 -14.44 50.38
C LEU A 12 5.18 -15.11 49.32
N PHE A 13 4.13 -15.80 49.74
CA PHE A 13 3.19 -16.45 48.84
C PHE A 13 2.43 -15.43 47.97
N LEU A 14 1.91 -14.35 48.56
CA LEU A 14 1.26 -13.26 47.83
C LEU A 14 2.20 -12.59 46.83
N PHE A 15 3.46 -12.38 47.23
CA PHE A 15 4.47 -11.80 46.34
C PHE A 15 4.79 -12.72 45.15
N GLY A 16 4.88 -14.04 45.39
CA GLY A 16 5.06 -15.04 44.34
C GLY A 16 3.89 -15.09 43.35
N VAL A 17 2.65 -15.06 43.85
CA VAL A 17 1.44 -15.01 43.02
C VAL A 17 1.38 -13.72 42.20
N TYR A 18 1.69 -12.57 42.82
CA TYR A 18 1.77 -11.28 42.13
C TYR A 18 2.84 -11.28 41.02
N TYR A 19 4.00 -11.88 41.28
CA TYR A 19 5.09 -12.01 40.31
C TYR A 19 4.69 -12.89 39.10
N LEU A 20 3.99 -14.00 39.34
CA LEU A 20 3.47 -14.87 38.27
C LEU A 20 2.43 -14.17 37.38
N LEU A 21 1.50 -13.45 37.98
CA LEU A 21 0.46 -12.69 37.26
C LEU A 21 1.06 -11.59 36.37
N THR A 22 2.04 -10.84 36.89
CA THR A 22 2.72 -9.79 36.13
C THR A 22 3.54 -10.34 34.97
N ASN A 23 4.22 -11.49 35.14
CA ASN A 23 4.99 -12.12 34.07
C ASN A 23 4.12 -12.73 32.95
N LYS A 24 2.95 -13.30 33.27
CA LYS A 24 2.01 -13.82 32.26
C LYS A 24 1.45 -12.70 31.38
N LYS A 25 1.12 -11.55 31.99
CA LYS A 25 0.66 -10.34 31.28
C LYS A 25 1.70 -9.79 30.29
N ARG A 26 2.99 -9.87 30.63
CA ARG A 26 4.10 -9.45 29.74
C ARG A 26 4.22 -10.33 28.50
N ARG A 27 4.05 -11.65 28.60
CA ARG A 27 4.16 -12.59 27.46
C ARG A 27 3.04 -12.37 26.45
N LEU A 28 1.80 -12.21 26.92
CA LEU A 28 0.64 -11.98 26.04
C LEU A 28 0.81 -10.70 25.21
N ARG A 29 1.23 -9.60 25.85
CA ARG A 29 1.47 -8.32 25.15
C ARG A 29 2.54 -8.41 24.07
N ARG A 30 3.60 -9.20 24.30
CA ARG A 30 4.65 -9.43 23.29
C ARG A 30 4.11 -10.18 22.07
N ASN A 31 3.29 -11.21 22.29
CA ASN A 31 2.71 -11.98 21.19
C ASN A 31 1.72 -11.16 20.36
N ILE A 32 0.91 -10.33 21.02
CA ILE A 32 -0.01 -9.40 20.33
C ILE A 32 0.80 -8.40 19.49
N ARG A 33 1.83 -7.77 20.07
CA ARG A 33 2.66 -6.78 19.35
C ARG A 33 3.41 -7.40 18.17
N LYS A 34 3.92 -8.63 18.30
CA LYS A 34 4.54 -9.37 17.20
C LYS A 34 3.55 -9.63 16.06
N LYS A 35 2.36 -10.14 16.38
CA LYS A 35 1.30 -10.40 15.40
C LYS A 35 0.82 -9.12 14.70
N LEU A 36 0.76 -7.99 15.40
CA LEU A 36 0.42 -6.69 14.81
C LEU A 36 1.51 -6.21 13.86
N SER A 37 2.78 -6.26 14.28
CA SER A 37 3.92 -5.87 13.43
C SER A 37 4.05 -6.75 12.18
N GLU A 38 3.74 -8.04 12.30
CA GLU A 38 3.74 -9.00 11.18
C GLU A 38 2.58 -8.69 10.21
N LYS A 39 1.37 -8.50 10.74
CA LYS A 39 0.20 -8.07 9.92
C LYS A 39 0.42 -6.71 9.25
N GLU A 40 1.02 -5.76 9.93
CA GLU A 40 1.38 -4.46 9.37
C GLU A 40 2.41 -4.59 8.25
N GLY A 41 3.44 -5.43 8.46
CA GLY A 41 4.44 -5.75 7.43
C GLY A 41 3.83 -6.40 6.19
N ASP A 42 2.93 -7.36 6.37
CA ASP A 42 2.24 -8.04 5.27
C ASP A 42 1.29 -7.12 4.50
N ASN A 43 0.51 -6.30 5.22
CA ASN A 43 -0.34 -5.28 4.61
C ASN A 43 0.48 -4.27 3.83
N PHE A 44 1.57 -3.76 4.41
CA PHE A 44 2.46 -2.82 3.73
C PHE A 44 3.09 -3.43 2.48
N LYS A 45 3.56 -4.67 2.56
CA LYS A 45 4.10 -5.42 1.41
C LYS A 45 3.06 -5.60 0.30
N SER A 46 1.81 -5.92 0.66
CA SER A 46 0.69 -6.06 -0.28
C SER A 46 0.35 -4.74 -0.96
N ILE A 47 0.22 -3.66 -0.19
CA ILE A 47 -0.04 -2.30 -0.71
C ILE A 47 1.07 -1.88 -1.66
N PHE A 48 2.34 -2.07 -1.27
CA PHE A 48 3.49 -1.74 -2.11
C PHE A 48 3.51 -2.56 -3.40
N LYS A 49 3.24 -3.86 -3.33
CA LYS A 49 3.13 -4.73 -4.50
C LYS A 49 2.05 -4.23 -5.47
N ASN A 50 0.87 -3.87 -4.96
CA ASN A 50 -0.24 -3.36 -5.77
C ASN A 50 0.12 -2.02 -6.43
N MET A 51 0.77 -1.12 -5.70
CA MET A 51 1.24 0.16 -6.21
C MET A 51 2.32 0.00 -7.29
N VAL A 52 3.30 -0.88 -7.07
CA VAL A 52 4.34 -1.16 -8.07
C VAL A 52 3.72 -1.78 -9.32
N PHE A 53 2.76 -2.69 -9.14
CA PHE A 53 2.05 -3.32 -10.24
C PHE A 53 1.23 -2.31 -11.06
N SER A 54 0.53 -1.37 -10.41
CA SER A 54 -0.22 -0.32 -11.10
C SER A 54 0.71 0.65 -11.83
N ILE A 55 1.88 0.99 -11.27
CA ILE A 55 2.91 1.79 -11.94
C ILE A 55 3.48 1.05 -13.16
N SER A 56 3.73 -0.26 -13.05
CA SER A 56 4.21 -1.06 -14.17
C SER A 56 3.20 -1.05 -15.32
N LYS A 57 1.92 -1.30 -14.99
CA LYS A 57 0.82 -1.23 -15.95
C LYS A 57 0.65 0.17 -16.54
N SER A 58 0.80 1.22 -15.73
CA SER A 58 0.69 2.61 -16.20
C SER A 58 1.78 2.91 -17.24
N LYS A 59 3.00 2.40 -17.04
CA LYS A 59 4.12 2.57 -17.98
C LYS A 59 3.87 1.87 -19.31
N GLU A 60 3.35 0.65 -19.28
CA GLU A 60 2.97 -0.09 -20.49
C GLU A 60 1.84 0.62 -21.25
N LEU A 61 0.79 1.01 -20.51
CA LEU A 61 -0.36 1.71 -21.07
C LEU A 61 0.05 3.06 -21.69
N TYR A 62 0.85 3.85 -20.97
CA TYR A 62 1.43 5.10 -21.47
C TYR A 62 2.17 4.90 -22.79
N LYS A 63 3.08 3.92 -22.87
CA LYS A 63 3.84 3.63 -24.10
C LYS A 63 2.91 3.25 -25.26
N SER A 64 1.86 2.50 -24.99
CA SER A 64 0.89 2.11 -26.02
C SER A 64 0.05 3.29 -26.51
N LEU A 65 -0.28 4.25 -25.64
CA LEU A 65 -1.10 5.40 -25.98
C LEU A 65 -0.28 6.47 -26.72
N ILE A 66 0.93 6.77 -26.23
CA ILE A 66 1.76 7.83 -26.83
C ILE A 66 2.20 7.47 -28.25
N THR A 67 2.42 6.19 -28.55
CA THR A 67 2.78 5.73 -29.90
C THR A 67 1.60 5.82 -30.87
N LYS A 68 0.36 5.67 -30.39
CA LYS A 68 -0.86 5.80 -31.20
C LYS A 68 -1.19 7.25 -31.53
N VAL A 69 -0.94 8.16 -30.60
CA VAL A 69 -1.37 9.57 -30.64
C VAL A 69 -0.20 10.51 -30.91
N HIS A 70 0.96 9.99 -31.32
CA HIS A 70 2.11 10.83 -31.61
C HIS A 70 1.76 11.85 -32.71
N PRO A 71 2.04 13.16 -32.55
CA PRO A 71 1.64 14.18 -33.52
C PRO A 71 2.25 13.95 -34.91
N ASP A 72 3.43 13.33 -35.04
CA ASP A 72 4.01 12.96 -36.35
C ASP A 72 3.16 11.97 -37.16
N ARG A 73 2.24 11.23 -36.53
CA ARG A 73 1.33 10.34 -37.27
C ARG A 73 0.24 11.09 -38.03
N PHE A 74 0.03 12.37 -37.75
CA PHE A 74 -1.06 13.14 -38.31
C PHE A 74 -0.52 14.38 -39.01
N THR A 75 -0.82 14.52 -40.30
CA THR A 75 -0.42 15.67 -41.13
C THR A 75 -1.54 16.70 -41.31
N ASP A 76 -2.63 16.54 -40.58
CA ASP A 76 -3.92 17.23 -40.79
C ASP A 76 -4.36 17.99 -39.52
N ASP A 77 -5.56 18.58 -39.50
CA ASP A 77 -6.15 19.25 -38.31
C ASP A 77 -6.20 18.36 -37.05
N ARG A 78 -6.14 17.04 -37.25
CA ARG A 78 -5.99 16.02 -36.20
C ARG A 78 -4.67 16.14 -35.42
N LYS A 79 -3.65 16.79 -35.98
CA LYS A 79 -2.34 17.00 -35.34
C LYS A 79 -2.44 17.83 -34.07
N LEU A 80 -3.25 18.88 -34.06
CA LEU A 80 -3.49 19.72 -32.88
C LEU A 80 -4.14 18.93 -31.73
N LYS A 81 -5.17 18.13 -32.05
CA LYS A 81 -5.82 17.26 -31.06
C LYS A 81 -4.88 16.15 -30.58
N ALA A 82 -4.07 15.58 -31.47
CA ALA A 82 -3.08 14.58 -31.12
C ALA A 82 -1.99 15.16 -30.18
N GLU A 83 -1.54 16.39 -30.43
CA GLU A 83 -0.59 17.09 -29.57
C GLU A 83 -1.17 17.32 -28.17
N GLU A 84 -2.42 17.79 -28.07
CA GLU A 84 -3.10 17.98 -26.78
C GLU A 84 -3.26 16.65 -26.00
N LEU A 85 -3.72 15.59 -26.68
CA LEU A 85 -3.86 14.27 -26.08
C LEU A 85 -2.50 13.71 -25.65
N SER A 86 -1.46 13.85 -26.47
CA SER A 86 -0.10 13.40 -26.16
C SER A 86 0.48 14.11 -24.94
N ALA A 87 0.22 15.42 -24.80
CA ALA A 87 0.62 16.20 -23.64
C ALA A 87 -0.12 15.75 -22.37
N ARG A 88 -1.43 15.49 -22.45
CA ARG A 88 -2.22 14.96 -21.33
C ARG A 88 -1.76 13.56 -20.91
N ILE A 89 -1.53 12.67 -21.86
CA ILE A 89 -0.99 11.31 -21.62
C ILE A 89 0.37 11.39 -20.91
N THR A 90 1.24 12.31 -21.34
CA THR A 90 2.56 12.53 -20.72
C THR A 90 2.45 13.07 -19.30
N LYS A 91 1.50 13.97 -19.04
CA LYS A 91 1.22 14.51 -17.70
C LYS A 91 0.81 13.41 -16.72
N PHE A 92 -0.01 12.45 -17.15
CA PHE A 92 -0.54 11.39 -16.30
C PHE A 92 0.20 10.05 -16.39
N LYS A 93 1.44 10.00 -16.90
CA LYS A 93 2.21 8.76 -17.13
C LYS A 93 2.31 7.76 -15.95
N LYS A 94 2.21 8.26 -14.70
CA LYS A 94 2.30 7.46 -13.47
C LYS A 94 0.92 7.12 -12.87
N ASN A 95 -0.15 7.70 -13.37
CA ASN A 95 -1.50 7.50 -12.86
C ASN A 95 -2.27 6.56 -13.80
N TYR A 96 -2.45 5.31 -13.37
CA TYR A 96 -3.10 4.28 -14.16
C TYR A 96 -4.57 4.60 -14.47
N ASP A 97 -5.30 5.15 -13.49
CA ASP A 97 -6.75 5.41 -13.63
C ASP A 97 -7.03 6.52 -14.64
N GLU A 98 -6.22 7.59 -14.61
CA GLU A 98 -6.32 8.67 -15.60
C GLU A 98 -5.91 8.20 -17.00
N LEU A 99 -4.92 7.30 -17.12
CA LEU A 99 -4.55 6.72 -18.40
C LEU A 99 -5.64 5.82 -18.98
N ILE A 100 -6.46 5.16 -18.17
CA ILE A 100 -7.63 4.40 -18.66
C ILE A 100 -8.67 5.35 -19.26
N LYS A 101 -8.97 6.48 -18.62
CA LYS A 101 -9.90 7.48 -19.17
C LYS A 101 -9.39 8.02 -20.50
N LEU A 102 -8.12 8.41 -20.53
CA LEU A 102 -7.46 8.89 -21.74
C LEU A 102 -7.43 7.81 -22.84
N LYS A 103 -7.33 6.52 -22.49
CA LYS A 103 -7.43 5.44 -23.48
C LYS A 103 -8.76 5.47 -24.24
N ILE A 104 -9.87 5.69 -23.54
CA ILE A 104 -11.21 5.78 -24.15
C ILE A 104 -11.28 7.00 -25.07
N GLU A 105 -10.78 8.15 -24.62
CA GLU A 105 -10.72 9.38 -25.44
C GLU A 105 -9.88 9.18 -26.71
N VAL A 106 -8.75 8.49 -26.59
CA VAL A 106 -7.87 8.16 -27.73
C VAL A 106 -8.54 7.21 -28.71
N GLU A 107 -9.26 6.19 -28.23
CA GLU A 107 -10.00 5.28 -29.10
C GLU A 107 -11.11 6.01 -29.86
N ASN A 108 -11.84 6.90 -29.20
CA ASN A 108 -12.85 7.74 -29.87
C ASN A 108 -12.23 8.68 -30.91
N PHE A 109 -11.06 9.25 -30.61
CA PHE A 109 -10.34 10.10 -31.55
C PHE A 109 -9.82 9.36 -32.78
N LEU A 110 -9.37 8.11 -32.63
CA LEU A 110 -8.87 7.28 -33.74
C LEU A 110 -9.99 6.72 -34.62
N ASN A 111 -11.20 6.57 -34.08
CA ASN A 111 -12.38 6.09 -34.80
C ASN A 111 -13.18 7.21 -35.50
N GLN A 112 -12.73 8.48 -35.38
CA GLN A 112 -13.23 9.65 -36.12
C GLN A 112 -12.46 9.88 -37.42
#